data_AF-A0A2M8DE04-F1
#
_entry.id   AF-A0A2M8DE04-F1
#
_cell.length_a   1.000
_cell.length_b   1.000
_cell.length_c   1.000
_cell.angle_alpha   90.00
_cell.angle_beta   90.00
_cell.angle_gamma   90.00
#
_symmetry.space_group_name_H-M   'P 1'
#
loop_
_entity.id
_entity.type
_entity.pdbx_description
1 polymer ?
#
loop_
_entity_poly.entity_id
_entity_poly.type
_entity_poly.pdbx_seq_one_letter_code
_entity_poly.pdbx_strand_id
1 'polypeptide(L)'
;MERQKINIFGPCAAESRNQIITVAQALKERYVEIMRASWWKPRTSPGFDGVGTQAAPWFADATSMGLTVATEVLLPNHVKEVMQGIIANGGNPEQVLLWLGSRNQNHLTQQEIARTLLG
;
A
#
# COMPACT_ATOMS: atom_id res chain seq x y z
N MET A 1 -27.13 -7.18 -12.88
CA MET A 1 -25.92 -7.40 -12.07
C MET A 1 -25.92 -6.37 -10.97
N GLU A 2 -26.07 -6.78 -9.71
CA GLU A 2 -25.99 -5.84 -8.58
C GLU A 2 -24.57 -5.26 -8.51
N ARG A 3 -24.45 -3.95 -8.27
CA ARG A 3 -23.16 -3.30 -8.07
C ARG A 3 -22.62 -3.69 -6.69
N GLN A 4 -21.64 -4.58 -6.65
CA GLN A 4 -20.90 -4.89 -5.44
C GLN A 4 -20.04 -3.68 -5.05
N LYS A 5 -20.16 -3.22 -3.80
CA LYS A 5 -19.35 -2.13 -3.24
C LYS A 5 -18.04 -2.70 -2.69
N ILE A 6 -16.92 -2.06 -3.00
CA ILE A 6 -15.61 -2.37 -2.42
C ILE A 6 -15.32 -1.33 -1.35
N ASN A 7 -15.06 -1.78 -0.12
CA ASN A 7 -14.73 -0.92 1.00
C ASN A 7 -13.22 -0.98 1.28
N ILE A 8 -12.56 0.19 1.32
CA ILE A 8 -11.13 0.31 1.55
C ILE A 8 -10.92 1.27 2.72
N PHE A 9 -10.34 0.77 3.81
CA PHE A 9 -10.17 1.53 5.05
C PHE A 9 -8.74 1.45 5.56
N GLY A 10 -8.35 2.41 6.39
CA GLY A 10 -7.03 2.43 7.02
C GLY A 10 -6.46 3.84 7.14
N PRO A 11 -5.32 4.01 7.80
CA PRO A 11 -4.80 5.32 8.11
C PRO A 11 -4.30 6.06 6.87
N CYS A 12 -4.05 7.35 7.06
CA CYS A 12 -3.48 8.17 6.00
C CYS A 12 -2.06 7.68 5.64
N ALA A 13 -1.19 7.47 6.62
CA ALA A 13 0.16 6.98 6.42
C ALA A 13 0.43 5.76 7.29
N ALA A 14 1.42 4.95 6.90
CA ALA A 14 2.03 4.01 7.82
C ALA A 14 3.01 4.76 8.72
N GLU A 15 2.78 4.73 10.02
CA GLU A 15 3.58 5.49 11.00
C GLU A 15 4.30 4.56 12.00
N SER A 16 3.75 3.38 12.28
CA SER A 16 4.41 2.35 13.08
C SER A 16 3.83 0.95 12.81
N ARG A 17 4.60 -0.10 13.15
CA ARG A 17 4.09 -1.48 13.11
C ARG A 17 2.85 -1.65 13.97
N ASN A 18 2.86 -1.13 15.21
CA ASN A 18 1.73 -1.28 16.13
C ASN A 18 0.44 -0.67 15.58
N GLN A 19 0.53 0.51 14.96
CA GLN A 19 -0.60 1.16 14.28
C GLN A 19 -1.15 0.25 13.16
N ILE A 20 -0.28 -0.24 12.28
CA ILE A 20 -0.70 -1.05 11.12
C ILE A 20 -1.35 -2.36 11.58
N ILE A 21 -0.76 -3.08 12.53
CA ILE A 21 -1.31 -4.35 13.02
C ILE A 21 -2.64 -4.15 13.76
N THR A 22 -2.75 -3.09 14.57
CA THR A 22 -4.01 -2.76 15.27
C THR A 22 -5.14 -2.49 14.27
N VAL A 23 -4.86 -1.73 13.21
CA VAL A 23 -5.84 -1.46 12.15
C VAL A 23 -6.18 -2.75 11.40
N ALA A 24 -5.20 -3.56 11.02
CA ALA A 24 -5.41 -4.84 10.33
C ALA A 24 -6.36 -5.76 11.11
N GLN A 25 -6.13 -5.92 12.42
CA GLN A 25 -7.00 -6.69 13.30
C GLN A 25 -8.43 -6.15 13.31
N ALA A 26 -8.60 -4.83 13.53
CA ALA A 26 -9.90 -4.19 13.57
C ALA A 26 -10.68 -4.30 12.25
N LEU A 27 -9.99 -4.27 11.10
CA LEU A 27 -10.60 -4.45 9.78
C LEU A 27 -11.07 -5.88 9.55
N LYS A 28 -10.28 -6.87 9.97
CA LYS A 28 -10.69 -8.28 9.90
C LYS A 28 -11.95 -8.58 10.71
N GLU A 29 -12.04 -8.05 11.93
CA GLU A 29 -13.25 -8.18 12.77
C GLU A 29 -14.50 -7.60 12.11
N ARG A 30 -14.32 -6.65 11.18
CA ARG A 30 -15.39 -5.96 10.45
C ARG A 30 -15.60 -6.52 9.04
N TYR A 31 -14.97 -7.63 8.71
CA TYR A 31 -15.04 -8.26 7.38
C TYR A 31 -14.65 -7.31 6.23
N VAL A 32 -13.70 -6.40 6.49
CA VAL A 32 -13.11 -5.54 5.46
C VAL A 32 -11.92 -6.27 4.86
N GLU A 33 -11.88 -6.37 3.53
CA GLU A 33 -10.85 -7.12 2.81
C GLU A 33 -9.60 -6.29 2.51
N ILE A 34 -9.73 -4.96 2.37
CA ILE A 34 -8.66 -4.09 1.89
C ILE A 34 -8.26 -3.05 2.94
N MET A 35 -6.99 -3.10 3.37
CA MET A 35 -6.37 -2.11 4.25
C MET A 35 -5.51 -1.12 3.45
N ARG A 36 -5.75 0.19 3.56
CA ARG A 36 -4.91 1.23 2.94
C ARG A 36 -3.99 1.93 3.93
N ALA A 37 -2.76 2.20 3.52
CA ALA A 37 -1.87 3.18 4.18
C ALA A 37 -0.71 3.54 3.25
N SER A 38 -0.39 4.84 3.10
CA SER A 38 0.72 5.25 2.24
C SER A 38 2.06 5.00 2.94
N TRP A 39 3.01 4.40 2.21
CA TRP A 39 4.41 4.28 2.65
C TRP A 39 5.17 5.59 2.48
N TRP A 40 4.87 6.32 1.41
CA TRP A 40 5.45 7.63 1.09
C TRP A 40 4.36 8.69 1.03
N LYS A 41 4.71 9.93 1.38
CA LYS A 41 3.82 11.09 1.28
C LYS A 41 4.39 12.12 0.29
N PRO A 42 3.69 12.44 -0.82
CA PRO A 42 4.10 13.52 -1.71
C PRO A 42 3.89 14.87 -1.01
N ARG A 43 4.95 15.43 -0.44
CA ARG A 43 4.93 16.71 0.27
C ARG A 43 5.48 17.82 -0.60
N THR A 44 4.75 18.93 -0.67
CA THR A 44 5.22 20.20 -1.26
C THR A 44 5.92 21.08 -0.22
N SER A 45 5.66 20.85 1.07
CA SER A 45 6.26 21.57 2.19
C SER A 45 6.77 20.59 3.25
N PRO A 46 7.85 20.90 3.98
CA PRO A 46 8.49 19.99 4.92
C PRO A 46 7.51 19.40 5.94
N GLY A 47 7.64 18.11 6.22
CA GLY A 47 6.84 17.40 7.22
C GLY A 47 7.16 15.92 7.21
N PHE A 48 6.25 15.10 7.71
CA PHE A 48 6.39 13.65 7.61
C PHE A 48 6.27 13.19 6.15
N ASP A 49 7.32 12.55 5.65
CA ASP A 49 7.46 12.04 4.27
C ASP A 49 7.01 10.58 4.12
N GLY A 50 6.59 9.94 5.21
CA GLY A 50 6.34 8.51 5.26
C GLY A 50 7.57 7.71 5.68
N VAL A 51 7.37 6.44 6.05
CA VAL A 51 8.45 5.53 6.48
C VAL A 51 9.12 4.79 5.32
N GLY A 52 8.59 4.90 4.11
CA GLY A 52 9.07 4.22 2.91
C GLY A 52 9.13 2.70 3.10
N THR A 53 10.24 2.09 2.67
CA THR A 53 10.46 0.64 2.69
C THR A 53 10.45 0.01 4.08
N GLN A 54 10.58 0.80 5.15
CA GLN A 54 10.48 0.30 6.52
C GLN A 54 9.09 -0.27 6.84
N ALA A 55 8.05 0.11 6.08
CA ALA A 55 6.71 -0.44 6.22
C ALA A 55 6.56 -1.87 5.69
N ALA A 56 7.51 -2.36 4.88
CA ALA A 56 7.44 -3.67 4.23
C ALA A 56 7.10 -4.84 5.17
N PRO A 57 7.83 -5.07 6.28
CA PRO A 57 7.48 -6.15 7.21
C PRO A 57 6.07 -6.00 7.81
N TRP A 58 5.59 -4.77 8.04
CA TRP A 58 4.30 -4.54 8.68
C TRP A 58 3.14 -4.85 7.74
N PHE A 59 3.33 -4.58 6.45
CA PHE A 59 2.35 -4.89 5.42
C PHE A 59 2.42 -6.37 5.05
N ALA A 60 3.60 -7.00 5.08
CA ALA A 60 3.74 -8.44 4.95
C ALA A 60 2.92 -9.16 6.03
N ASP A 61 3.07 -8.76 7.30
CA ASP A 61 2.25 -9.26 8.41
C ASP A 61 0.74 -9.14 8.11
N ALA A 62 0.28 -7.97 7.63
CA ALA A 62 -1.13 -7.74 7.30
C ALA A 62 -1.62 -8.63 6.13
N THR A 63 -0.79 -8.87 5.11
CA THR A 63 -1.13 -9.83 4.05
C THR A 63 -1.23 -11.26 4.60
N SER A 64 -0.33 -11.67 5.49
CA SER A 64 -0.41 -12.99 6.14
C SER A 64 -1.66 -13.17 7.01
N MET A 65 -2.28 -12.07 7.46
CA MET A 65 -3.59 -12.09 8.12
C MET A 65 -4.76 -12.29 7.14
N GLY A 66 -4.53 -12.25 5.83
CA GLY A 66 -5.51 -12.41 4.78
C GLY A 66 -6.10 -11.11 4.24
N LEU A 67 -5.49 -9.95 4.56
CA LEU A 67 -5.92 -8.66 3.99
C LEU A 67 -5.18 -8.36 2.69
N THR A 68 -5.89 -7.76 1.73
CA THR A 68 -5.24 -7.03 0.65
C THR A 68 -4.72 -5.71 1.20
N VAL A 69 -3.42 -5.48 1.07
CA VAL A 69 -2.80 -4.21 1.47
C VAL A 69 -2.73 -3.26 0.29
N ALA A 70 -3.06 -2.00 0.53
CA ALA A 70 -3.04 -0.94 -0.46
C ALA A 70 -2.05 0.16 -0.07
N THR A 71 -1.21 0.59 -1.01
CA THR A 71 -0.29 1.73 -0.82
C THR A 71 -0.13 2.60 -2.08
N GLU A 72 0.26 3.85 -1.87
CA GLU A 72 0.54 4.81 -2.96
C GLU A 72 1.93 4.56 -3.52
N VAL A 73 2.04 4.55 -4.85
CA VAL A 73 3.34 4.59 -5.54
C VAL A 73 3.48 5.90 -6.31
N LEU A 74 4.65 6.52 -6.18
CA LEU A 74 4.95 7.82 -6.80
C LEU A 74 5.89 7.65 -7.99
N LEU A 75 6.75 6.64 -7.93
CA LEU A 75 7.82 6.38 -8.89
C LEU A 75 7.85 4.90 -9.27
N PRO A 76 8.42 4.53 -10.43
CA PRO A 76 8.51 3.13 -10.86
C PRO A 76 9.24 2.22 -9.87
N ASN A 77 10.29 2.70 -9.21
CA ASN A 77 11.03 1.92 -8.21
C ASN A 77 10.17 1.56 -6.98
N HIS A 78 9.21 2.40 -6.58
CA HIS A 78 8.34 2.12 -5.42
C HIS A 78 7.52 0.83 -5.64
N VAL A 79 7.14 0.53 -6.89
CA VAL A 79 6.48 -0.74 -7.23
C VAL A 79 7.37 -1.92 -6.84
N LYS A 80 8.65 -1.88 -7.25
CA LYS A 80 9.61 -2.94 -6.94
C LYS A 80 9.86 -3.05 -5.45
N GLU A 81 10.04 -1.91 -4.79
CA GLU A 81 10.26 -1.82 -3.34
C GLU A 81 9.09 -2.42 -2.54
N VAL A 82 7.84 -2.14 -2.94
CA VAL A 82 6.66 -2.75 -2.32
C VAL A 82 6.65 -4.26 -2.57
N MET A 83 6.71 -4.69 -3.82
CA MET A 83 6.58 -6.11 -4.17
C MET A 83 7.70 -6.96 -3.57
N GLN A 84 8.95 -6.55 -3.75
CA GLN A 84 10.11 -7.24 -3.19
C GLN A 84 10.11 -7.17 -1.66
N GLY A 85 9.72 -6.04 -1.08
CA GLY A 85 9.60 -5.88 0.37
C GLY A 85 8.58 -6.85 0.97
N ILE A 86 7.41 -7.00 0.36
CA ILE A 86 6.40 -7.97 0.81
C ILE A 86 6.93 -9.41 0.70
N ILE A 87 7.49 -9.78 -0.45
CA ILE A 87 8.02 -11.13 -0.69
C ILE A 87 9.16 -11.47 0.28
N ALA A 88 10.13 -10.56 0.44
CA ALA A 88 11.30 -10.77 1.30
C ALA A 88 10.93 -10.92 2.79
N ASN A 89 9.77 -10.40 3.19
CA ASN A 89 9.26 -10.52 4.56
C ASN A 89 8.17 -11.60 4.70
N GLY A 90 8.03 -12.50 3.71
CA GLY A 90 7.11 -13.65 3.78
C GLY A 90 5.63 -13.30 3.61
N GLY A 91 5.32 -12.10 3.12
CA GLY A 91 3.96 -11.68 2.79
C GLY A 91 3.49 -12.21 1.43
N ASN A 92 2.23 -11.96 1.12
CA ASN A 92 1.59 -12.42 -0.12
C ASN A 92 1.57 -11.31 -1.19
N PRO A 93 2.35 -11.42 -2.28
CA PRO A 93 2.38 -10.40 -3.34
C PRO A 93 1.05 -10.29 -4.12
N GLU A 94 0.23 -11.35 -4.15
CA GLU A 94 -1.09 -11.33 -4.79
C GLU A 94 -2.12 -10.48 -4.00
N GLN A 95 -1.78 -10.13 -2.76
CA GLN A 95 -2.60 -9.29 -1.89
C GLN A 95 -2.11 -7.85 -1.84
N VAL A 96 -1.57 -7.34 -2.95
CA VAL A 96 -1.09 -5.97 -3.07
C VAL A 96 -1.94 -5.19 -4.06
N LEU A 97 -2.46 -4.05 -3.62
CA LEU A 97 -3.11 -3.05 -4.44
C LEU A 97 -2.26 -1.78 -4.46
N LEU A 98 -1.93 -1.29 -5.66
CA LEU A 98 -1.20 -0.02 -5.82
C LEU A 98 -2.16 1.04 -6.34
N TRP A 99 -2.05 2.27 -5.83
CA TRP A 99 -2.76 3.41 -6.41
C TRP A 99 -1.80 4.54 -6.77
N LEU A 100 -2.25 5.36 -7.71
CA LEU A 100 -1.60 6.61 -8.10
C LEU A 100 -2.35 7.77 -7.45
N GLY A 101 -1.63 8.59 -6.68
CA GLY A 101 -2.22 9.77 -6.05
C GLY A 101 -2.56 10.86 -7.07
N SER A 102 -3.51 11.74 -6.73
CA SER A 102 -3.96 12.82 -7.62
C SER A 102 -2.88 13.83 -8.00
N ARG A 103 -1.78 13.90 -7.24
CA ARG A 103 -0.61 14.75 -7.53
C ARG A 103 0.33 14.14 -8.57
N ASN A 104 0.24 12.84 -8.82
CA ASN A 104 0.98 12.18 -9.89
C ASN A 104 0.21 12.36 -11.19
N GLN A 105 0.42 13.50 -11.87
CA GLN A 105 -0.26 13.86 -13.12
C GLN A 105 0.64 13.71 -14.36
N ASN A 106 1.85 13.17 -14.20
CA ASN A 106 2.77 12.96 -15.30
C ASN A 106 2.50 11.61 -15.97
N HIS A 107 1.88 11.64 -17.15
CA HIS A 107 1.50 10.41 -17.86
C HIS A 107 2.70 9.50 -18.21
N LEU A 108 3.91 10.05 -18.39
CA LEU A 108 5.11 9.24 -18.66
C LEU A 108 5.48 8.44 -17.41
N THR A 109 5.51 9.09 -16.25
CA THR A 109 5.75 8.40 -14.97
C THR A 109 4.68 7.35 -14.70
N GLN A 110 3.41 7.65 -14.96
CA GLN A 110 2.32 6.66 -14.82
C GLN A 110 2.51 5.44 -15.75
N GLN A 111 2.94 5.67 -17.01
CA GLN A 111 3.25 4.60 -17.94
C GLN A 111 4.44 3.75 -17.47
N GLU A 112 5.49 4.36 -16.94
CA GLU A 112 6.65 3.64 -16.40
C GLU A 112 6.30 2.81 -15.16
N ILE A 113 5.44 3.34 -14.28
CA ILE A 113 4.89 2.60 -13.14
C ILE A 113 4.12 1.38 -13.64
N ALA A 114 3.22 1.56 -14.62
CA ALA A 114 2.43 0.47 -15.18
C ALA A 114 3.31 -0.59 -15.85
N ARG A 115 4.34 -0.19 -16.61
CA ARG A 115 5.29 -1.12 -17.24
C ARG A 115 6.06 -1.95 -16.22
N THR A 116 6.36 -1.39 -15.05
CA THR A 116 7.08 -2.10 -13.99
C THR A 116 6.28 -3.29 -13.45
N LEU A 117 4.94 -3.27 -13.57
CA LEU A 117 4.07 -4.38 -13.17
C LEU A 117 4.03 -5.53 -14.20
N LEU A 118 4.45 -5.29 -15.44
CA LEU A 118 4.33 -6.27 -16.53
C LEU A 118 5.53 -7.23 -16.63
N GLY A 119 6.61 -7.01 -15.86
CA GLY A 119 7.87 -7.74 -15.97
C GLY A 119 8.81 -7.12 -16.99
#